data_AF-A0A0G1DFC2-F1
#
_entry.id   AF-A0A0G1DFC2-F1
#
_cell.length_a   1.000
_cell.length_b   1.000
_cell.length_c   1.000
_cell.angle_alpha   90.00
_cell.angle_beta   90.00
_cell.angle_gamma   90.00
#
_symmetry.space_group_name_H-M   'P 1'
#
loop_
_entity.id
_entity.type
_entity.pdbx_description
1 polymer ?
#
loop_
_entity_poly.entity_id
_entity_poly.type
_entity_poly.pdbx_seq_one_letter_code
_entity_poly.pdbx_strand_id
1 'polypeptide(L)'
;MRQIFAAIFLITVIVTLIAVYFTYNQANNEERRLRNDIQYRSTLLAESLRETVEPNFINKSEKYLQDVVERYANKERFAGLAIADNKGNIIAVSSTLPKEMPDAAKITADVMDSDQANGDFSTFKDKKMYIFAVPLHEDKSVVGSLMVVQNAEYINTRLNEIWRNTMIRLFTQVLLLSIATILIIRWI
;
A
#
# COMPACT_ATOMS: atom_id res chain seq x y z
N MET A 1 -19.76 -47.94 0.13
CA MET A 1 -19.76 -46.78 1.05
C MET A 1 -18.35 -46.29 1.39
N ARG A 2 -17.54 -47.02 2.18
CA ARG A 2 -16.21 -46.54 2.65
C ARG A 2 -15.23 -46.10 1.54
N GLN A 3 -15.18 -46.83 0.42
CA GLN A 3 -14.32 -46.48 -0.73
C GLN A 3 -14.76 -45.20 -1.46
N ILE A 4 -16.08 -44.94 -1.53
CA ILE A 4 -16.65 -43.74 -2.17
C ILE A 4 -16.31 -42.50 -1.33
N PHE A 5 -16.51 -42.58 -0.01
CA PHE A 5 -16.12 -41.50 0.90
C PHE A 5 -14.61 -41.21 0.86
N ALA A 6 -13.77 -42.24 0.78
CA ALA A 6 -12.33 -42.08 0.65
C ALA A 6 -11.94 -41.38 -0.67
N ALA A 7 -12.58 -41.75 -1.79
CA ALA A 7 -12.32 -41.12 -3.09
C ALA A 7 -12.72 -39.63 -3.11
N ILE A 8 -13.87 -39.28 -2.54
CA ILE A 8 -14.32 -37.89 -2.45
C ILE A 8 -13.38 -37.07 -1.57
N PHE A 9 -13.01 -37.62 -0.42
CA PHE A 9 -12.05 -36.98 0.47
C PHE A 9 -10.73 -36.69 -0.26
N LEU A 10 -10.20 -37.67 -0.99
CA LEU A 10 -8.99 -37.51 -1.79
C LEU A 10 -9.13 -36.40 -2.85
N ILE A 11 -10.23 -36.40 -3.61
CA ILE A 11 -10.49 -35.38 -4.63
C ILE A 11 -10.61 -33.99 -3.98
N THR A 12 -11.36 -33.87 -2.89
CA THR A 12 -11.49 -32.61 -2.15
C THR A 12 -10.13 -32.09 -1.69
N VAL A 13 -9.30 -32.95 -1.11
CA VAL A 13 -7.95 -32.59 -0.67
C VAL A 13 -7.10 -32.09 -1.85
N ILE A 14 -7.11 -32.79 -2.98
CA ILE A 14 -6.35 -32.39 -4.18
C ILE A 14 -6.84 -31.03 -4.72
N VAL A 15 -8.15 -30.84 -4.86
CA VAL A 15 -8.74 -29.58 -5.35
C VAL A 15 -8.43 -28.43 -4.40
N THR A 16 -8.50 -28.66 -3.08
CA THR A 16 -8.13 -27.66 -2.07
C THR A 16 -6.66 -27.29 -2.19
N LEU A 17 -5.75 -28.25 -2.30
CA LEU A 17 -4.31 -27.99 -2.44
C LEU A 17 -4.01 -27.15 -3.69
N ILE A 18 -4.61 -27.50 -4.83
CA ILE A 18 -4.46 -26.77 -6.09
C ILE A 18 -4.98 -25.33 -5.91
N ALA A 19 -6.19 -25.16 -5.38
CA ALA A 19 -6.77 -23.84 -5.19
C ALA A 19 -5.93 -22.97 -4.25
N VAL A 20 -5.44 -23.52 -3.14
CA VAL A 20 -4.57 -22.79 -2.20
C VAL A 20 -3.27 -22.37 -2.86
N TYR A 21 -2.62 -23.26 -3.62
CA TYR A 21 -1.40 -22.94 -4.35
C TYR A 21 -1.60 -21.79 -5.34
N PHE A 22 -2.65 -21.86 -6.17
CA PHE A 22 -2.95 -20.81 -7.14
C PHE A 22 -3.33 -19.48 -6.46
N THR A 23 -4.14 -19.53 -5.41
CA THR A 23 -4.56 -18.34 -4.66
C THR A 23 -3.39 -17.68 -3.94
N TYR A 24 -2.47 -18.46 -3.38
CA TYR A 24 -1.24 -17.94 -2.80
C TYR A 24 -0.39 -17.20 -3.85
N ASN A 25 -0.18 -17.81 -5.02
CA ASN A 25 0.57 -17.16 -6.10
C ASN A 25 -0.15 -15.90 -6.62
N GLN A 26 -1.47 -15.96 -6.77
CA GLN A 26 -2.30 -14.83 -7.19
C GLN A 26 -2.20 -13.66 -6.18
N ALA A 27 -2.33 -13.95 -4.89
CA ALA A 27 -2.23 -12.96 -3.82
C ALA A 27 -0.83 -12.32 -3.79
N ASN A 28 0.24 -13.12 -3.87
CA ASN A 28 1.61 -12.61 -3.85
C ASN A 28 1.94 -11.75 -5.09
N ASN A 29 1.46 -12.16 -6.27
CA ASN A 29 1.60 -11.36 -7.49
C ASN A 29 0.85 -10.03 -7.39
N GLU A 30 -0.38 -10.07 -6.90
CA GLU A 30 -1.19 -8.88 -6.72
C GLU A 30 -0.59 -7.94 -5.67
N GLU A 31 -0.09 -8.47 -4.56
CA GLU A 31 0.58 -7.69 -3.53
C GLU A 31 1.78 -6.94 -4.10
N ARG A 32 2.67 -7.64 -4.82
CA ARG A 32 3.83 -7.01 -5.48
C ARG A 32 3.40 -5.93 -6.47
N ARG A 33 2.38 -6.22 -7.30
CA ARG A 33 1.86 -5.25 -8.28
C ARG A 33 1.39 -3.96 -7.60
N LEU A 34 0.60 -4.09 -6.54
CA LEU A 34 0.05 -2.92 -5.83
C LEU A 34 1.10 -2.16 -5.03
N ARG A 35 2.06 -2.86 -4.41
CA ARG A 35 3.21 -2.24 -3.75
C ARG A 35 4.08 -1.45 -4.75
N ASN A 36 4.38 -2.02 -5.90
CA ASN A 36 5.17 -1.33 -6.92
C ASN A 36 4.42 -0.13 -7.50
N ASP A 37 3.10 -0.24 -7.70
CA ASP A 37 2.27 0.87 -8.20
C ASP A 37 2.23 2.05 -7.23
N ILE A 38 2.05 1.80 -5.92
CA ILE A 38 2.07 2.88 -4.92
C ILE A 38 3.45 3.52 -4.78
N GLN A 39 4.52 2.71 -4.85
CA GLN A 39 5.90 3.20 -4.84
C GLN A 39 6.15 4.12 -6.04
N TYR A 40 5.90 3.63 -7.25
CA TYR A 40 6.11 4.37 -8.49
C TYR A 40 5.34 5.69 -8.53
N ARG A 41 4.05 5.67 -8.15
CA ARG A 41 3.23 6.88 -8.08
C ARG A 41 3.75 7.86 -7.03
N SER A 42 4.14 7.39 -5.86
CA SER A 42 4.69 8.27 -4.81
C SER A 42 5.98 8.95 -5.27
N THR A 43 6.85 8.21 -5.98
CA THR A 43 8.09 8.75 -6.53
C THR A 43 7.81 9.84 -7.55
N LEU A 44 6.92 9.60 -8.53
CA LEU A 44 6.55 10.63 -9.51
C LEU A 44 5.95 11.88 -8.87
N LEU A 45 5.12 11.69 -7.85
CA LEU A 45 4.48 12.80 -7.15
C LEU A 45 5.47 13.62 -6.35
N ALA A 46 6.32 12.95 -5.56
CA ALA A 46 7.35 13.62 -4.79
C ALA A 46 8.32 14.37 -5.71
N GLU A 47 8.71 13.77 -6.84
CA GLU A 47 9.63 14.38 -7.79
C GLU A 47 9.02 15.60 -8.48
N SER A 48 7.79 15.50 -8.99
CA SER A 48 7.10 16.64 -9.62
C SER A 48 6.87 17.81 -8.65
N LEU A 49 6.64 17.50 -7.38
CA LEU A 49 6.43 18.50 -6.34
C LEU A 49 7.77 19.09 -5.88
N ARG A 50 8.83 18.28 -5.80
CA ARG A 50 10.22 18.70 -5.54
C ARG A 50 10.67 19.73 -6.57
N GLU A 51 10.46 19.46 -7.87
CA GLU A 51 10.76 20.41 -8.96
C GLU A 51 10.03 21.76 -8.80
N THR A 52 8.86 21.76 -8.17
CA THR A 52 8.07 22.99 -7.91
C THR A 52 8.53 23.71 -6.64
N VAL A 53 8.94 22.96 -5.61
CA VAL A 53 9.26 23.46 -4.27
C VAL A 53 10.71 23.93 -4.17
N GLU A 54 11.68 23.17 -4.68
CA GLU A 54 13.12 23.46 -4.56
C GLU A 54 13.50 24.90 -4.96
N PRO A 55 13.08 25.43 -6.13
CA PRO A 55 13.48 26.78 -6.55
C PRO A 55 13.01 27.90 -5.60
N ASN A 56 12.01 27.58 -4.77
CA ASN A 56 11.29 28.53 -3.94
C ASN A 56 11.39 28.19 -2.44
N PHE A 57 12.15 27.17 -2.06
CA PHE A 57 12.18 26.65 -0.69
C PHE A 57 12.71 27.70 0.30
N ILE A 58 13.81 28.38 -0.05
CA ILE A 58 14.48 29.37 0.82
C ILE A 58 13.92 30.78 0.63
N ASN A 59 13.51 31.11 -0.59
CA ASN A 59 13.14 32.48 -0.97
C ASN A 59 11.66 32.81 -0.77
N LYS A 60 10.80 31.84 -0.47
CA LYS A 60 9.35 32.07 -0.26
C LYS A 60 8.96 31.82 1.20
N SER A 61 7.86 32.46 1.59
CA SER A 61 7.32 32.31 2.94
C SER A 61 6.73 30.91 3.14
N GLU A 62 6.70 30.44 4.39
CA GLU A 62 6.01 29.22 4.80
C GLU A 62 4.57 29.14 4.26
N LYS A 63 3.91 30.29 4.14
CA LYS A 63 2.57 30.41 3.54
C LYS A 63 2.51 29.93 2.08
N TYR A 64 3.52 30.22 1.27
CA TYR A 64 3.59 29.72 -0.11
C TYR A 64 3.72 28.19 -0.15
N LEU A 65 4.62 27.63 0.68
CA LEU A 65 4.81 26.19 0.78
C LEU A 65 3.54 25.48 1.26
N GLN A 66 2.85 26.08 2.22
CA GLN A 66 1.55 25.62 2.70
C GLN A 66 0.49 25.62 1.58
N ASP A 67 0.38 26.71 0.80
CA ASP A 67 -0.57 26.81 -0.32
C ASP A 67 -0.28 25.77 -1.41
N VAL A 68 1.00 25.50 -1.69
CA VAL A 68 1.44 24.46 -2.63
C VAL A 68 1.00 23.08 -2.14
N VAL A 69 1.38 22.72 -0.92
CA VAL A 69 1.05 21.43 -0.30
C VAL A 69 -0.47 21.19 -0.28
N GLU A 70 -1.26 22.20 0.07
CA GLU A 70 -2.73 22.11 0.12
C GLU A 70 -3.36 22.00 -1.28
N ARG A 71 -2.83 22.72 -2.27
CA ARG A 71 -3.30 22.63 -3.66
C ARG A 71 -3.08 21.24 -4.25
N TYR A 72 -1.93 20.63 -3.97
CA TYR A 72 -1.62 19.28 -4.45
C TYR A 72 -2.48 18.24 -3.74
N ALA A 73 -2.66 18.36 -2.41
CA ALA A 73 -3.51 17.47 -1.62
C ALA A 73 -4.98 17.44 -2.05
N ASN A 74 -5.50 18.56 -2.56
CA ASN A 74 -6.88 18.62 -3.06
C ASN A 74 -7.03 18.09 -4.50
N LYS A 75 -5.94 18.07 -5.30
CA LYS A 75 -5.98 17.68 -6.71
C LYS A 75 -5.80 16.18 -6.91
N GLU A 76 -4.94 15.55 -6.13
CA GLU A 76 -4.80 14.10 -6.20
C GLU A 76 -5.15 13.43 -4.89
N ARG A 77 -5.81 12.29 -5.00
CA ARG A 77 -6.45 11.56 -3.89
C ARG A 77 -5.42 10.81 -3.03
N PHE A 78 -4.33 11.46 -2.62
CA PHE A 78 -3.34 10.90 -1.69
C PHE A 78 -3.64 11.32 -0.24
N ALA A 79 -3.07 10.58 0.71
CA ALA A 79 -3.41 10.72 2.12
C ALA A 79 -2.76 11.94 2.79
N GLY A 80 -1.68 12.49 2.25
CA GLY A 80 -1.17 13.78 2.67
C GLY A 80 0.25 14.08 2.19
N LEU A 81 0.67 15.32 2.46
CA LEU A 81 1.96 15.88 2.09
C LEU A 81 2.51 16.66 3.29
N ALA A 82 3.83 16.63 3.47
CA ALA A 82 4.52 17.45 4.44
C ALA A 82 5.88 17.89 3.91
N ILE A 83 6.30 19.09 4.30
CA ILE A 83 7.62 19.63 4.03
C ILE A 83 8.28 19.89 5.38
N ALA A 84 9.52 19.41 5.54
CA ALA A 84 10.33 19.63 6.73
C ALA A 84 11.59 20.42 6.40
N ASP A 85 12.06 21.23 7.35
CA ASP A 85 13.37 21.88 7.29
C ASP A 85 14.52 20.89 7.61
N ASN A 86 15.75 21.36 7.49
CA ASN A 86 16.97 20.60 7.82
C ASN A 86 17.12 20.21 9.30
N LYS A 87 16.23 20.69 10.19
CA LYS A 87 16.17 20.30 11.61
C LYS A 87 15.03 19.30 11.87
N GLY A 88 14.29 18.92 10.83
CA GLY A 88 13.12 18.03 10.94
C GLY A 88 11.85 18.73 11.43
N ASN A 89 11.81 20.06 11.49
CA ASN A 89 10.58 20.80 11.80
C ASN A 89 9.68 20.84 10.58
N ILE A 90 8.41 20.51 10.76
CA ILE A 90 7.41 20.61 9.69
C ILE A 90 7.08 22.08 9.44
N ILE A 91 7.39 22.56 8.23
CA ILE A 91 7.14 23.95 7.80
C ILE A 91 5.88 24.10 6.95
N ALA A 92 5.41 23.00 6.33
CA ALA A 92 4.14 22.96 5.62
C ALA A 92 3.54 21.55 5.69
N VAL A 93 2.22 21.47 5.81
CA VAL A 93 1.51 20.19 5.96
C VAL A 93 0.11 20.26 5.36
N SER A 94 -0.30 19.24 4.59
CA SER A 94 -1.64 19.22 4.02
C SER A 94 -2.68 18.91 5.08
N SER A 95 -3.88 19.48 4.91
CA SER A 95 -5.03 19.22 5.80
C SER A 95 -5.42 17.74 5.90
N THR A 96 -5.10 16.96 4.86
CA THR A 96 -5.36 15.52 4.79
C THR A 96 -4.37 14.66 5.58
N LEU A 97 -3.17 15.18 5.88
CA LEU A 97 -2.12 14.39 6.50
C LEU A 97 -2.53 13.97 7.92
N PRO A 98 -2.43 12.68 8.27
CA PRO A 98 -2.69 12.24 9.62
C PRO A 98 -1.74 12.91 10.62
N LYS A 99 -2.31 13.54 11.65
CA LYS A 99 -1.54 14.13 12.75
C LYS A 99 -0.85 13.00 13.52
N GLU A 100 0.48 13.13 13.68
CA GLU A 100 1.39 12.23 14.41
C GLU A 100 1.75 10.93 13.68
N MET A 101 2.81 10.95 12.88
CA MET A 101 3.40 9.73 12.28
C MET A 101 4.83 9.54 12.79
N PRO A 102 5.06 8.66 13.79
CA PRO A 102 6.40 8.45 14.36
C PRO A 102 7.43 7.96 13.34
N ASP A 103 7.00 7.11 12.40
CA ASP A 103 7.88 6.57 11.36
C ASP A 103 8.23 7.60 10.27
N ALA A 104 7.39 8.63 10.11
CA ALA A 104 7.67 9.73 9.18
C ALA A 104 8.94 10.49 9.55
N ALA A 105 9.15 10.76 10.85
CA ALA A 105 10.34 11.46 11.32
C ALA A 105 11.63 10.69 11.02
N LYS A 106 11.61 9.36 11.14
CA LYS A 106 12.76 8.50 10.81
C LYS A 106 13.06 8.51 9.32
N ILE A 107 12.04 8.30 8.49
CA ILE A 107 12.20 8.29 7.02
C ILE A 107 12.71 9.65 6.54
N THR A 108 12.16 10.75 7.06
CA THR A 108 12.63 12.11 6.76
C THR A 108 14.08 12.32 7.16
N ALA A 109 14.50 11.89 8.35
CA ALA A 109 15.89 12.01 8.80
C ALA A 109 16.84 11.19 7.89
N ASP A 110 16.50 9.92 7.63
CA ASP A 110 17.32 9.03 6.80
C ASP A 110 17.49 9.58 5.38
N VAL A 111 16.45 10.17 4.80
CA VAL A 111 16.49 10.77 3.46
C VAL A 111 17.37 12.01 3.42
N MET A 112 17.34 12.85 4.47
CA MET A 112 18.20 14.03 4.54
C MET A 112 19.67 13.65 4.76
N ASP A 113 19.94 12.64 5.60
CA ASP A 113 21.30 12.19 5.91
C ASP A 113 21.95 11.41 4.77
N SER A 114 21.19 10.60 4.05
CA SER A 114 21.69 9.78 2.92
C SER A 114 21.70 10.51 1.59
N ASP A 115 21.06 11.68 1.50
CA ASP A 115 20.82 12.40 0.25
C ASP A 115 20.16 11.53 -0.84
N GLN A 116 19.26 10.64 -0.42
CA GLN A 116 18.58 9.69 -1.31
C GLN A 116 17.11 9.58 -0.95
N ALA A 117 16.26 9.54 -1.97
CA ALA A 117 14.85 9.27 -1.80
C ALA A 117 14.63 7.89 -1.19
N ASN A 118 13.73 7.80 -0.20
CA ASN A 118 13.42 6.55 0.47
C ASN A 118 11.94 6.49 0.84
N GLY A 119 11.41 5.28 1.01
CA GLY A 119 10.06 5.11 1.51
C GLY A 119 9.80 3.72 2.04
N ASP A 120 8.87 3.63 2.99
CA ASP A 120 8.51 2.39 3.65
C ASP A 120 7.02 2.35 3.99
N PHE A 121 6.53 1.13 4.20
CA PHE A 121 5.19 0.88 4.69
C PHE A 121 5.16 1.05 6.22
N SER A 122 4.25 1.90 6.69
CA SER A 122 3.97 2.08 8.11
C SER A 122 2.51 1.78 8.40
N THR A 123 2.20 1.53 9.67
CA THR A 123 0.83 1.35 10.14
C THR A 123 0.47 2.49 11.07
N PHE A 124 -0.58 3.22 10.74
CA PHE A 124 -1.08 4.32 11.56
C PHE A 124 -2.57 4.13 11.86
N LYS A 125 -2.94 4.05 13.15
CA LYS A 125 -4.32 3.78 13.60
C LYS A 125 -4.96 2.60 12.86
N ASP A 126 -4.22 1.48 12.78
CA ASP A 126 -4.59 0.25 12.06
C ASP A 126 -4.75 0.39 10.54
N LYS A 127 -4.44 1.56 9.96
CA LYS A 127 -4.41 1.77 8.52
C LYS A 127 -3.00 1.59 8.01
N LYS A 128 -2.85 0.72 7.01
CA LYS A 128 -1.61 0.56 6.28
C LYS A 128 -1.39 1.79 5.40
N MET A 129 -0.24 2.42 5.54
CA MET A 129 0.16 3.62 4.82
C MET A 129 1.50 3.36 4.14
N TYR A 130 1.75 4.03 3.03
CA TYR A 130 3.06 4.11 2.41
C TYR A 130 3.58 5.53 2.56
N ILE A 131 4.76 5.67 3.16
CA ILE A 131 5.43 6.94 3.41
C ILE A 131 6.63 6.99 2.48
N PHE A 132 6.74 8.04 1.68
CA PHE A 132 7.86 8.25 0.77
C PHE A 132 8.37 9.68 0.93
N ALA A 133 9.68 9.85 1.04
CA ALA A 133 10.30 11.16 1.16
C ALA A 133 11.45 11.34 0.18
N VAL A 134 11.65 12.58 -0.23
CA VAL A 134 12.75 13.04 -1.10
C VAL A 134 13.48 14.19 -0.40
N PRO A 135 14.82 14.27 -0.54
CA PRO A 135 15.55 15.42 -0.02
C PRO A 135 15.23 16.65 -0.87
N LEU A 136 15.28 17.83 -0.24
CA LEU A 136 15.17 19.11 -0.91
C LEU A 136 16.53 19.78 -0.92
N HIS A 137 16.95 20.24 -2.09
CA HIS A 137 18.25 20.88 -2.27
C HIS A 137 18.16 22.39 -2.46
N GLU A 138 19.16 23.09 -1.91
CA GLU A 138 19.57 24.41 -2.38
C GLU A 138 21.01 24.29 -2.90
N ASP A 139 21.20 24.58 -4.18
CA ASP A 139 22.42 24.31 -4.95
C ASP A 139 22.89 22.85 -4.88
N LYS A 140 23.62 22.48 -3.83
CA LYS A 140 24.17 21.14 -3.57
C LYS A 140 24.00 20.68 -2.14
N SER A 141 23.35 21.48 -1.29
CA SER A 141 23.16 21.16 0.13
C SER A 141 21.73 20.73 0.36
N VAL A 142 21.55 19.67 1.16
CA VAL A 142 20.22 19.28 1.63
C VAL A 142 19.74 20.32 2.64
N VAL A 143 18.63 20.99 2.33
CA VAL A 143 18.03 22.06 3.14
C VAL A 143 16.71 21.65 3.79
N GLY A 144 16.20 20.47 3.43
CA GLY A 144 14.99 19.90 4.01
C GLY A 144 14.57 18.61 3.33
N SER A 145 13.31 18.24 3.53
CA SER A 145 12.70 17.10 2.85
C SER A 145 11.25 17.37 2.50
N LEU A 146 10.79 16.67 1.46
CA LEU A 146 9.39 16.61 1.07
C LEU A 146 8.92 15.16 1.26
N MET A 147 7.83 15.01 2.01
CA MET A 147 7.22 13.72 2.30
C MET A 147 5.83 13.63 1.67
N VAL A 148 5.57 12.48 1.05
CA VAL A 148 4.30 12.05 0.50
C VAL A 148 3.81 10.84 1.27
N VAL A 149 2.56 10.90 1.74
CA VAL A 149 1.91 9.81 2.47
C VAL A 149 0.69 9.35 1.69
N GLN A 150 0.60 8.04 1.44
CA GLN A 150 -0.49 7.42 0.71
C GLN A 150 -1.17 6.31 1.53
N ASN A 151 -2.49 6.17 1.38
CA ASN A 151 -3.22 5.05 1.97
C ASN A 151 -2.91 3.78 1.17
N ALA A 152 -2.46 2.73 1.86
CA ALA A 152 -2.13 1.41 1.31
C ALA A 152 -3.07 0.29 1.85
N GLU A 153 -4.16 0.66 2.53
CA GLU A 153 -5.16 -0.26 3.10
C GLU A 153 -5.83 -1.10 2.01
N TYR A 154 -6.02 -0.53 0.82
CA TYR A 154 -6.57 -1.22 -0.35
C TYR A 154 -5.77 -2.46 -0.75
N ILE A 155 -4.47 -2.52 -0.44
CA ILE A 155 -3.65 -3.71 -0.69
C ILE A 155 -4.21 -4.87 0.14
N ASN A 156 -4.36 -4.69 1.45
CA ASN A 156 -4.86 -5.73 2.34
C ASN A 156 -6.32 -6.10 2.00
N THR A 157 -7.16 -5.12 1.69
CA THR A 157 -8.56 -5.36 1.26
C THR A 157 -8.59 -6.25 0.02
N ARG A 158 -7.76 -5.93 -0.99
CA ARG A 158 -7.68 -6.71 -2.24
C ARG A 158 -7.15 -8.13 -2.02
N LEU A 159 -6.14 -8.30 -1.17
CA LEU A 159 -5.64 -9.63 -0.82
C LEU A 159 -6.71 -10.46 -0.10
N ASN A 160 -7.43 -9.85 0.84
CA ASN A 160 -8.52 -10.51 1.54
C ASN A 160 -9.67 -10.90 0.59
N GLU A 161 -9.98 -10.07 -0.40
CA GLU A 161 -10.95 -10.41 -1.45
C GLU A 161 -10.54 -11.63 -2.26
N ILE A 162 -9.27 -11.74 -2.67
CA ILE A 162 -8.73 -12.90 -3.40
C ILE A 162 -8.91 -14.19 -2.58
N TRP A 163 -8.56 -14.15 -1.30
CA TRP A 163 -8.72 -15.28 -0.39
C TRP A 163 -10.20 -15.62 -0.16
N ARG A 164 -11.02 -14.63 0.17
CA ARG A 164 -12.46 -14.82 0.42
C ARG A 164 -13.16 -15.42 -0.79
N ASN A 165 -12.90 -14.92 -1.99
CA ASN A 165 -13.48 -15.44 -3.23
C ASN A 165 -13.05 -16.90 -3.48
N THR A 166 -11.79 -17.23 -3.19
CA THR A 166 -11.30 -18.61 -3.28
C THR A 166 -12.03 -19.54 -2.30
N MET A 167 -12.19 -19.10 -1.05
CA MET A 167 -12.85 -19.90 -0.01
C MET A 167 -14.33 -20.15 -0.33
N ILE A 168 -15.06 -19.11 -0.77
CA ILE A 168 -16.45 -19.24 -1.20
C ILE A 168 -16.57 -20.20 -2.41
N ARG A 169 -15.64 -20.10 -3.35
CA ARG A 169 -15.59 -20.99 -4.52
C ARG A 169 -15.35 -22.44 -4.09
N LEU A 170 -14.37 -22.69 -3.23
CA LEU A 170 -14.05 -24.02 -2.71
C LEU A 170 -15.23 -24.61 -1.93
N PHE A 171 -15.84 -23.81 -1.05
CA PHE A 171 -17.02 -24.23 -0.29
C PHE A 171 -18.15 -24.67 -1.22
N THR A 172 -18.46 -23.86 -2.24
CA THR A 172 -19.48 -24.19 -3.24
C THR A 172 -19.13 -25.49 -3.98
N GLN A 173 -17.88 -25.69 -4.37
CA GLN A 173 -17.43 -26.92 -5.05
C GLN A 173 -17.60 -28.16 -4.18
N VAL A 174 -17.14 -28.11 -2.91
CA VAL A 174 -17.25 -29.24 -1.97
C VAL A 174 -18.72 -29.54 -1.66
N LEU A 175 -19.55 -28.51 -1.51
CA LEU A 175 -20.99 -28.67 -1.31
C LEU A 175 -21.65 -29.38 -2.49
N LEU A 176 -21.38 -28.92 -3.72
CA LEU A 176 -21.93 -29.53 -4.94
C LEU A 176 -21.46 -30.98 -5.14
N LEU A 177 -20.18 -31.27 -4.91
CA LEU A 177 -19.64 -32.64 -4.98
C LEU A 177 -20.29 -33.57 -3.95
N SER A 178 -20.53 -33.06 -2.74
CA SER A 178 -21.21 -33.80 -1.67
C SER A 178 -22.65 -34.13 -2.07
N ILE A 179 -23.40 -33.15 -2.59
CA ILE A 179 -24.77 -33.35 -3.06
C ILE A 179 -24.82 -34.34 -4.23
N ALA A 180 -23.95 -34.16 -5.23
CA ALA A 180 -23.89 -35.05 -6.39
C ALA A 180 -23.62 -36.50 -5.97
N THR A 181 -22.71 -36.71 -5.02
CA THR A 181 -22.44 -38.04 -4.47
C THR A 181 -23.67 -38.64 -3.82
N ILE A 182 -24.36 -37.90 -2.95
CA ILE A 182 -25.55 -38.40 -2.24
C ILE A 182 -26.63 -38.80 -3.25
N LEU A 183 -26.82 -38.02 -4.31
CA LEU A 183 -27.76 -38.34 -5.38
C LEU A 183 -27.35 -39.63 -6.11
N ILE A 184 -26.07 -39.79 -6.47
CA ILE A 184 -25.57 -41.01 -7.14
C ILE A 184 -25.81 -42.24 -6.24
N ILE A 185 -25.47 -42.17 -4.96
CA ILE A 185 -25.69 -43.28 -4.01
C ILE A 185 -27.18 -43.58 -3.83
N ARG A 186 -28.05 -42.57 -3.91
CA ARG A 186 -29.50 -42.78 -3.77
C ARG A 186 -30.13 -43.50 -4.96
N TRP A 187 -29.56 -43.36 -6.15
CA TRP A 187 -30.09 -43.94 -7.40
C TRP A 187 -29.39 -45.24 -7.82
N ILE A 188 -28.34 -45.65 -7.11
CA ILE A 188 -27.66 -46.95 -7.22
C ILE A 188 -28.19 -47.86 -6.12
#